data_AF-A0A0G0HAD8-F1
#
_entry.id   AF-A0A0G0HAD8-F1
#
_cell.length_a   1.000
_cell.length_b   1.000
_cell.length_c   1.000
_cell.angle_alpha   90.00
_cell.angle_beta   90.00
_cell.angle_gamma   90.00
#
_symmetry.space_group_name_H-M   'P 1'
#
loop_
_entity.id
_entity.type
_entity.pdbx_description
1 polymer ?
#
loop_
_entity_poly.entity_id
_entity_poly.type
_entity_poly.pdbx_seq_one_letter_code
_entity_poly.pdbx_strand_id
1 'polypeptide(L)' 'MPLDNSQNQTTNAIYVFVDASNLWEAFKAKGRFLDFEKTIKYIKEKFGGTSIKAFY' A
#
# COMPACT_ATOMS: atom_id res chain seq x y z
N MET A 1 -28.26 -28.77 13.54
CA MET A 1 -27.83 -27.37 13.75
C MET A 1 -26.59 -27.17 12.89
N PRO A 2 -26.60 -26.30 11.86
CA PRO A 2 -25.39 -26.04 11.10
C PRO A 2 -24.46 -25.15 11.94
N LEU A 3 -23.20 -25.56 12.04
CA LEU A 3 -22.13 -24.78 12.64
C LEU A 3 -21.82 -23.61 11.69
N ASP A 4 -21.99 -22.40 12.20
CA ASP A 4 -21.59 -21.17 11.51
C ASP A 4 -20.08 -21.19 11.30
N ASN A 5 -19.65 -21.58 10.10
CA ASN A 5 -18.28 -21.42 9.63
C ASN A 5 -18.09 -19.94 9.25
N SER A 6 -18.08 -19.06 10.24
CA SER A 6 -17.52 -17.72 10.09
C SER A 6 -16.01 -17.88 9.92
N GLN A 7 -15.61 -18.18 8.69
CA GLN A 7 -14.25 -18.14 8.19
C GLN A 7 -13.65 -16.81 8.64
N ASN A 8 -12.62 -16.88 9.49
CA ASN A 8 -11.79 -15.74 9.84
C ASN A 8 -11.30 -15.11 8.53
N GLN A 9 -11.95 -14.03 8.09
CA GLN A 9 -11.52 -13.27 6.93
C GLN A 9 -10.20 -12.61 7.34
N THR A 10 -9.09 -13.31 7.08
CA THR A 10 -7.75 -12.73 7.15
C THR A 10 -7.70 -11.63 6.11
N THR A 11 -8.00 -10.41 6.55
CA THR A 11 -7.90 -9.21 5.73
C THR A 11 -6.43 -9.05 5.36
N ASN A 12 -6.11 -9.34 4.10
CA ASN A 12 -4.76 -9.17 3.58
C ASN A 12 -4.50 -7.66 3.40
N ALA A 13 -4.22 -7.01 4.51
CA ALA A 13 -4.06 -5.57 4.63
C ALA A 13 -2.58 -5.20 4.59
N ILE A 14 -2.23 -4.26 3.72
CA ILE A 14 -0.86 -3.77 3.56
C ILE A 14 -0.81 -2.33 4.04
N TYR A 15 0.02 -2.09 5.05
CA TYR A 15 0.28 -0.75 5.58
C TYR A 15 1.60 -0.24 5.03
N VAL A 16 1.57 0.92 4.38
CA VAL A 16 2.74 1.56 3.80
C VAL A 16 2.89 2.93 4.42
N PHE A 17 4.04 3.16 5.06
CA PHE A 17 4.41 4.45 5.63
C PHE A 17 5.46 5.08 4.73
N VAL A 18 5.17 6.25 4.20
CA VAL A 18 6.08 6.99 3.32
C VAL A 18 6.54 8.22 4.06
N ASP A 19 7.86 8.36 4.21
CA ASP A 19 8.44 9.57 4.77
C ASP A 19 8.46 10.68 3.71
N ALA A 20 7.66 11.73 3.92
CA ALA A 20 7.56 12.84 2.98
C ALA A 20 8.87 13.64 2.85
N SER A 21 9.66 13.75 3.92
CA SER A 21 10.92 14.51 3.91
C SER A 21 11.97 13.82 3.04
N ASN A 22 12.14 12.51 3.23
CA ASN A 22 13.08 11.69 2.46
C ASN A 22 12.63 11.57 1.00
N LEU A 23 11.32 11.51 0.75
CA LEU A 23 10.77 11.50 -0.60
C LEU A 23 11.02 12.82 -1.32
N TRP A 24 10.84 13.96 -0.65
CA TRP A 24 11.11 15.28 -1.22
C TRP A 24 12.59 15.49 -1.55
N GLU A 25 13.51 15.07 -0.67
CA GLU A 25 14.94 15.09 -0.94
C GLU A 25 15.30 14.21 -2.16
N ALA A 26 14.70 13.02 -2.26
CA ALA A 26 14.89 12.13 -3.41
C ALA A 26 14.35 12.74 -4.71
N PHE A 27 13.24 13.47 -4.68
CA PHE A 27 12.71 14.21 -5.84
C PHE A 27 13.64 15.33 -6.28
N LYS A 28 14.15 16.13 -5.34
CA LYS A 28 15.12 17.18 -5.65
C LYS A 28 16.41 16.62 -6.26
N ALA A 29 16.91 15.51 -5.73
CA ALA A 29 18.16 14.90 -6.20
C ALA A 29 18.05 14.21 -7.56
N LYS A 30 16.91 13.57 -7.87
CA LYS A 30 16.73 12.79 -9.11
C LYS A 30 15.93 13.50 -10.20
N GLY A 31 15.28 14.62 -9.90
CA GLY A 31 14.47 15.39 -10.85
C GLY A 31 13.26 14.62 -11.40
N ARG A 32 12.80 13.57 -10.70
CA ARG A 32 11.67 12.73 -11.12
C ARG A 32 10.67 12.63 -9.97
N PHE A 33 9.41 12.88 -10.30
CA PHE A 33 8.31 12.69 -9.38
C PHE A 33 7.95 11.21 -9.29
N LEU A 34 7.62 10.74 -8.08
CA LEU A 34 7.02 9.43 -7.89
C LEU A 34 5.57 9.52 -8.37
N ASP A 35 5.22 8.61 -9.25
CA ASP A 35 3.83 8.37 -9.61
C ASP A 35 3.20 7.48 -8.53
N PHE A 36 2.48 8.11 -7.60
CA PHE A 36 1.86 7.43 -6.48
C PHE A 36 0.78 6.44 -6.93
N GLU A 37 0.03 6.74 -7.99
CA GLU A 37 -0.98 5.83 -8.53
C GLU A 37 -0.34 4.54 -9.05
N LYS A 38 0.73 4.66 -9.84
CA LYS A 38 1.52 3.51 -10.28
C LYS A 38 2.11 2.73 -9.11
N THR A 39 2.59 3.43 -8.09
CA THR A 39 3.19 2.80 -6.91
C THR A 39 2.16 2.00 -6.11
N ILE A 40 0.99 2.58 -5.86
CA ILE A 40 -0.12 1.90 -5.17
C ILE A 40 -0.58 0.69 -5.98
N LYS A 41 -0.75 0.83 -7.30
CA LYS A 41 -1.13 -0.28 -8.18
C LYS A 41 -0.11 -1.42 -8.13
N TYR A 42 1.18 -1.10 -8.21
CA TYR A 42 2.26 -2.09 -8.11
C TYR A 42 2.23 -2.84 -6.78
N ILE A 43 2.07 -2.12 -5.66
CA ILE A 43 1.99 -2.72 -4.32
C ILE A 43 0.78 -3.64 -4.23
N LYS A 44 -0.37 -3.24 -4.80
CA LYS A 44 -1.59 -4.05 -4.84
C LYS A 44 -1.39 -5.35 -5.60
N GLU A 45 -0.84 -5.27 -6.81
CA GLU A 45 -0.61 -6.42 -7.68
C GLU A 45 0.45 -7.36 -7.10
N LYS A 46 1.53 -6.82 -6.52
CA LYS A 46 2.64 -7.64 -6.03
C LYS A 46 2.34 -8.39 -4.74
N PHE A 47 1.60 -7.77 -3.83
CA PHE A 47 1.38 -8.32 -2.49
C PHE A 47 -0.06 -8.85 -2.30
N GLY A 48 -0.92 -8.73 -3.31
CA GLY A 48 -2.29 -9.25 -3.26
C GLY A 48 -3.17 -8.56 -2.21
N GLY A 49 -2.83 -7.32 -1.83
CA GLY A 49 -3.55 -6.57 -0.81
C GLY A 49 -4.91 -6.11 -1.31
N THR A 50 -5.96 -6.39 -0.55
CA THR A 50 -7.33 -5.98 -0.90
C THR A 50 -7.60 -4.51 -0.57
N SER A 51 -6.86 -3.94 0.38
CA SER A 51 -6.96 -2.53 0.80
C SER A 51 -5.58 -1.94 1.04
N ILE A 52 -5.30 -0.78 0.44
CA ILE A 52 -4.07 0.00 0.63
C ILE A 52 -4.48 1.37 1.15
N LYS A 53 -3.85 1.78 2.26
CA LYS A 53 -4.04 3.10 2.84
C LYS A 53 -2.67 3.77 2.92
N ALA A 54 -2.47 4.81 2.11
CA ALA A 54 -1.27 5.62 2.14
C ALA A 54 -1.48 6.79 3.10
N PHE A 55 -0.51 7.00 3.99
CA PHE A 55 -0.41 8.16 4.86
C PHE A 55 0.88 8.87 4.48
N TYR A 56 0.78 10.16 4.15
CA TYR A 56 1.88 11.02 3.73
C TYR A 56 1.96 12.24 4.65
#